data_AF-A0A9E3SGL5-F1
#
_entry.id   AF-A0A9E3SGL5-F1
#
_cell.length_a   1.000
_cell.length_b   1.000
_cell.length_c   1.000
_cell.angle_alpha   90.00
_cell.angle_beta   90.00
_cell.angle_gamma   90.00
#
_symmetry.space_group_name_H-M   'P 1'
#
loop_
_entity.id
_entity.type
_entity.pdbx_description
1 polymer ?
#
loop_
_entity_poly.entity_id
_entity_poly.type
_entity_poly.pdbx_seq_one_letter_code
_entity_poly.pdbx_strand_id
1 'polypeptide(L)'
;MKPIFFPEKDPEEVITLSFDFSADLAGELINGAPVVSVTAFAGTDASPSDLLNGAAQLDGTSTKVLQSVKAGLADVDYRVKVKVPTSGSRTLVLARILPVRAA
;
A
#
# COMPACT_ATOMS: atom_id res chain seq x y z
N MET A 1 -8.63 16.62 -0.55
CA MET A 1 -8.84 15.17 -0.77
C MET A 1 -8.76 14.49 0.60
N LYS A 2 -9.82 13.81 1.03
CA LYS A 2 -9.87 13.13 2.34
C LYS A 2 -8.99 11.87 2.27
N PRO A 3 -8.02 11.66 3.19
CA PRO A 3 -7.23 10.44 3.20
C PRO A 3 -8.13 9.23 3.47
N ILE A 4 -7.85 8.12 2.78
CA ILE A 4 -8.55 6.85 2.97
C ILE A 4 -7.63 5.96 3.81
N PHE A 5 -8.19 5.45 4.91
CA PHE A 5 -7.47 4.68 5.91
C PHE A 5 -7.72 3.18 5.73
N PHE A 6 -6.69 2.39 5.98
CA PHE A 6 -6.83 0.99 6.32
C PHE A 6 -7.32 0.86 7.78
N PRO A 7 -7.84 -0.31 8.17
CA PRO A 7 -7.92 -0.68 9.58
C PRO A 7 -6.56 -0.50 10.24
N GLU A 8 -6.57 -0.17 11.53
CA GLU A 8 -5.35 -0.17 12.33
C GLU A 8 -4.74 -1.58 12.38
N LYS A 9 -3.41 -1.64 12.52
CA LYS A 9 -2.71 -2.88 12.84
C LYS A 9 -1.90 -2.73 14.11
N ASP A 10 -1.68 -3.84 14.79
CA ASP A 10 -0.68 -3.91 15.86
C ASP A 10 0.74 -4.05 15.24
N PRO A 11 1.78 -3.41 15.80
CA PRO A 11 3.17 -3.59 15.37
C PRO A 11 3.58 -5.05 15.12
N GLU A 12 3.11 -5.98 15.94
CA GLU A 12 3.46 -7.41 15.89
C GLU A 12 2.73 -8.16 14.77
N GLU A 13 1.65 -7.60 14.21
CA GLU A 13 0.89 -8.24 13.14
C GLU A 13 1.61 -8.19 11.79
N VAL A 14 1.44 -9.28 11.02
CA VAL A 14 1.75 -9.33 9.59
C VAL A 14 0.43 -9.40 8.83
N ILE A 15 0.12 -8.35 8.08
CA ILE A 15 -1.13 -8.25 7.31
C ILE A 15 -0.86 -7.99 5.84
N THR A 16 -1.89 -8.16 5.00
CA THR A 16 -1.83 -7.83 3.57
C THR A 16 -2.73 -6.65 3.27
N LEU A 17 -2.13 -5.58 2.75
CA LEU A 17 -2.85 -4.41 2.27
C LEU A 17 -3.28 -4.64 0.82
N SER A 18 -4.55 -4.36 0.53
CA SER A 18 -5.13 -4.47 -0.81
C SER A 18 -5.40 -3.09 -1.40
N PHE A 19 -4.84 -2.84 -2.58
CA PHE A 19 -5.05 -1.63 -3.36
C PHE A 19 -5.80 -1.97 -4.63
N ASP A 20 -7.07 -1.59 -4.68
CA ASP A 20 -7.97 -1.89 -5.78
C ASP A 20 -7.96 -0.77 -6.83
N PHE A 21 -7.51 -1.07 -8.04
CA PHE A 21 -7.46 -0.15 -9.18
C PHE A 21 -8.60 -0.38 -10.19
N SER A 22 -9.51 -1.34 -9.93
CA SER A 22 -10.54 -1.76 -10.90
C SER A 22 -11.39 -0.60 -11.43
N ALA A 23 -11.71 0.39 -10.59
CA ALA A 23 -12.48 1.57 -10.98
C ALA A 23 -11.74 2.51 -11.95
N ASP A 24 -10.41 2.58 -11.86
CA ASP A 24 -9.57 3.50 -12.64
C ASP A 24 -9.00 2.84 -13.91
N LEU A 25 -9.02 1.51 -13.97
CA LEU A 25 -8.49 0.73 -15.08
C LEU A 25 -9.33 0.86 -16.36
N ALA A 26 -10.63 1.16 -16.27
CA ALA A 26 -11.49 1.42 -17.44
C ALA A 26 -11.39 0.34 -18.56
N GLY A 27 -11.24 -0.93 -18.18
CA GLY A 27 -11.07 -2.07 -19.11
C GLY A 27 -9.62 -2.45 -19.40
N GLU A 28 -8.64 -1.70 -18.90
CA GLU A 28 -7.23 -2.07 -18.90
C GLU A 28 -6.90 -3.05 -17.77
N LEU A 29 -5.69 -3.61 -17.81
CA LEU A 29 -5.11 -4.39 -16.72
C LEU A 29 -3.86 -3.69 -16.20
N ILE A 30 -3.48 -3.99 -14.97
CA ILE A 30 -2.13 -3.69 -14.49
C ILE A 30 -1.15 -4.54 -15.31
N ASN A 31 -0.17 -3.89 -15.93
CA ASN A 31 0.80 -4.54 -16.80
C ASN A 31 2.22 -4.08 -16.49
N GLY A 32 2.87 -4.80 -15.56
CA GLY A 32 4.22 -4.54 -15.08
C GLY A 32 4.33 -4.66 -13.56
N ALA A 33 5.54 -4.45 -13.03
CA ALA A 33 5.80 -4.55 -11.60
C ALA A 33 5.24 -3.33 -10.83
N PRO A 34 4.42 -3.52 -9.79
CA PRO A 34 4.03 -2.45 -8.89
C PRO A 34 5.23 -1.87 -8.16
N VAL A 35 5.25 -0.55 -7.97
CA VAL A 35 6.23 0.14 -7.14
C VAL A 35 5.52 0.63 -5.88
N VAL A 36 5.94 0.11 -4.73
CA VAL A 36 5.41 0.49 -3.41
C VAL A 36 6.43 1.32 -2.66
N SER A 37 5.95 2.40 -2.04
CA SER A 37 6.76 3.30 -1.20
C SER A 37 6.00 3.61 0.09
N VAL A 38 6.73 3.69 1.20
CA VAL A 38 6.19 3.98 2.52
C VAL A 38 6.88 5.21 3.08
N THR A 39 6.09 6.09 3.70
CA THR A 39 6.59 7.29 4.41
C THR A 39 5.81 7.45 5.70
N ALA A 40 6.46 7.95 6.76
CA ALA A 40 5.75 8.41 7.94
C ALA A 40 4.83 9.58 7.56
N PHE A 41 3.53 9.44 7.87
CA PHE A 41 2.51 10.45 7.63
C PHE A 41 2.23 11.29 8.87
N ALA A 42 2.08 10.62 10.01
CA ALA A 42 2.02 11.24 11.34
C ALA A 42 2.89 10.40 12.29
N GLY A 43 3.59 11.06 13.22
CA GLY A 43 4.65 10.44 14.00
C GLY A 43 6.01 10.50 13.29
N THR A 44 7.03 9.89 13.90
CA THR A 44 8.41 9.87 13.40
C THR A 44 8.90 8.45 13.27
N ASP A 45 9.37 8.10 12.08
CA ASP A 45 10.08 6.86 11.79
C ASP A 45 11.19 7.17 10.79
N ALA A 46 12.43 6.80 11.14
CA ALA A 46 13.60 7.03 10.29
C ALA A 46 13.71 6.01 9.15
N SER A 47 13.07 4.85 9.28
CA SER A 47 13.10 3.76 8.30
C SER A 47 11.70 3.23 7.94
N PRO A 48 10.76 4.05 7.43
CA PRO A 48 9.39 3.61 7.15
C PRO A 48 9.28 2.46 6.14
N SER A 49 10.31 2.27 5.29
CA SER A 49 10.36 1.16 4.34
C SER A 49 10.45 -0.22 5.00
N ASP A 50 10.91 -0.30 6.25
CA ASP A 50 11.03 -1.56 6.99
C ASP A 50 9.65 -2.16 7.31
N LEU A 51 8.59 -1.37 7.15
CA LEU A 51 7.20 -1.82 7.19
C LEU A 51 6.89 -2.84 6.07
N LEU A 52 7.60 -2.79 4.93
CA LEU A 52 7.34 -3.67 3.79
C LEU A 52 7.84 -5.09 4.07
N ASN A 53 6.97 -6.07 3.82
CA ASN A 53 7.31 -7.48 3.93
C ASN A 53 7.43 -8.13 2.55
N GLY A 54 8.54 -7.85 1.86
CA GLY A 54 8.79 -8.36 0.51
C GLY A 54 8.09 -7.56 -0.60
N ALA A 55 8.19 -8.08 -1.82
CA ALA A 55 7.67 -7.42 -3.02
C ALA A 55 6.14 -7.57 -3.16
N ALA A 56 5.48 -6.49 -3.59
CA ALA A 56 4.05 -6.51 -3.90
C ALA A 56 3.71 -7.52 -5.01
N GLN A 57 2.55 -8.16 -4.88
CA GLN A 57 2.01 -9.10 -5.86
C GLN A 57 0.75 -8.55 -6.50
N LEU A 58 0.43 -9.00 -7.71
CA LEU A 58 -0.86 -8.76 -8.33
C LEU A 58 -1.84 -9.85 -7.91
N ASP A 59 -3.12 -9.50 -7.82
CA ASP A 59 -4.17 -10.51 -7.70
C ASP A 59 -4.36 -11.28 -9.02
N GLY A 60 -5.13 -12.37 -8.98
CA GLY A 60 -5.37 -13.20 -10.16
C GLY A 60 -6.06 -12.49 -11.34
N THR A 61 -6.70 -11.34 -11.09
CA THR A 61 -7.34 -10.52 -12.14
C THR A 61 -6.45 -9.40 -12.67
N SER A 62 -5.27 -9.19 -12.10
CA SER A 62 -4.39 -8.05 -12.41
C SER A 62 -5.08 -6.68 -12.31
N THR A 63 -6.00 -6.55 -11.34
CA THR A 63 -6.69 -5.29 -11.02
C THR A 63 -6.37 -4.76 -9.63
N LYS A 64 -5.74 -5.57 -8.78
CA LYS A 64 -5.38 -5.23 -7.41
C LYS A 64 -3.91 -5.49 -7.15
N VAL A 65 -3.32 -4.64 -6.32
CA VAL A 65 -1.98 -4.85 -5.77
C VAL A 65 -2.11 -5.28 -4.31
N LEU A 66 -1.45 -6.38 -3.97
CA LEU A 66 -1.37 -6.95 -2.65
C LEU A 66 0.03 -6.70 -2.09
N GLN A 67 0.13 -5.92 -1.02
CA GLN A 67 1.39 -5.67 -0.32
C GLN A 67 1.32 -6.24 1.08
N SER A 68 2.15 -7.24 1.37
CA SER A 68 2.35 -7.71 2.74
C SER A 68 3.16 -6.66 3.52
N VAL A 69 2.73 -6.37 4.75
CA VAL A 69 3.42 -5.46 5.66
C VAL A 69 3.61 -6.13 7.01
N LYS A 70 4.66 -5.72 7.72
CA LYS A 70 5.04 -6.20 9.05
C LYS A 70 5.59 -5.04 9.88
N ALA A 71 5.77 -5.25 11.18
CA ALA A 71 6.42 -4.26 12.06
C ALA A 71 5.72 -2.88 11.98
N GLY A 72 6.49 -1.81 12.09
CA GLY A 72 5.98 -0.45 12.24
C GLY A 72 6.02 -0.01 13.70
N LEU A 73 6.18 1.29 13.91
CA LEU A 73 6.24 1.89 15.23
C LEU A 73 4.83 2.20 15.72
N ALA A 74 4.56 1.92 16.99
CA ALA A 74 3.33 2.33 17.65
C ALA A 74 3.17 3.87 17.57
N ASP A 75 1.93 4.32 17.45
CA ASP A 75 1.55 5.73 17.32
C ASP A 75 2.11 6.44 16.07
N VAL A 76 2.56 5.66 15.07
CA VAL A 76 2.93 6.17 13.75
C VAL A 76 1.86 5.78 12.72
N ASP A 77 1.47 6.76 11.90
CA ASP A 77 0.63 6.53 10.74
C ASP A 77 1.51 6.47 9.51
N TYR A 78 1.39 5.40 8.74
CA TYR A 78 2.20 5.19 7.54
C TYR A 78 1.39 5.48 6.30
N ARG A 79 1.89 6.38 5.44
CA ARG A 79 1.36 6.52 4.08
C ARG A 79 2.02 5.49 3.18
N VAL A 80 1.21 4.55 2.69
CA VAL A 80 1.63 3.55 1.70
C VAL A 80 1.11 4.01 0.34
N LYS A 81 2.04 4.28 -0.59
CA LYS A 81 1.75 4.68 -1.97
C LYS A 81 2.17 3.57 -2.92
N VAL A 82 1.25 3.17 -3.79
CA VAL A 82 1.43 2.18 -4.85
C VAL A 82 1.30 2.86 -6.20
N LYS A 83 2.25 2.62 -7.09
CA LYS A 83 2.27 3.06 -8.49
C LYS A 83 2.29 1.84 -9.41
N VAL A 84 1.41 1.81 -10.40
CA VAL A 84 1.32 0.70 -11.36
C VAL A 84 1.25 1.21 -12.81
N PRO A 85 2.01 0.61 -13.73
CA PRO A 85 1.79 0.77 -15.16
C PRO A 85 0.56 -0.05 -15.60
N THR A 86 -0.18 0.44 -16.59
CA THR A 86 -1.34 -0.26 -17.17
C THR A 86 -1.06 -0.71 -18.59
N SER A 87 -1.86 -1.67 -19.08
CA SER A 87 -1.80 -2.12 -20.47
C SER A 87 -2.11 -1.02 -21.49
N GLY A 88 -2.82 0.04 -21.08
CA GLY A 88 -3.07 1.24 -21.89
C GLY A 88 -1.95 2.28 -21.86
N SER A 89 -0.75 1.92 -21.39
CA SER A 89 0.40 2.83 -21.25
C SER A 89 0.16 4.01 -20.29
N ARG A 90 -0.81 3.90 -19.38
CA ARG A 90 -1.04 4.86 -18.30
C ARG A 90 -0.28 4.43 -17.05
N THR A 91 -0.15 5.37 -16.11
CA THR A 91 0.35 5.09 -14.77
C THR A 91 -0.72 5.47 -13.76
N LEU A 92 -1.18 4.51 -12.97
CA LEU A 92 -2.12 4.74 -11.89
C LEU A 92 -1.39 4.78 -10.55
N VAL A 93 -1.88 5.62 -9.64
CA VAL A 93 -1.30 5.78 -8.31
C VAL A 93 -2.42 5.78 -7.27
N LEU A 94 -2.29 4.91 -6.27
CA LEU A 94 -3.14 4.91 -5.10
C LEU A 94 -2.30 5.11 -3.85
N ALA A 95 -2.82 5.87 -2.90
CA ALA A 95 -2.23 6.02 -1.59
C ALA A 95 -3.29 5.85 -0.50
N ARG A 96 -2.89 5.19 0.58
CA ARG A 96 -3.72 4.92 1.77
C ARG A 96 -2.86 5.11 3.02
N ILE A 97 -3.52 5.40 4.13
CA ILE A 97 -2.86 5.53 5.43
C ILE A 97 -3.11 4.25 6.24
N LEU A 98 -2.05 3.67 6.81
CA LEU A 98 -2.11 2.56 7.75
C LEU A 98 -1.76 3.08 9.15
N PRO A 99 -2.73 3.19 10.07
CA PRO A 99 -2.46 3.44 11.47
C PRO A 99 -1.80 2.22 12.11
N VAL A 100 -0.71 2.43 12.86
CA VAL A 100 -0.12 1.39 13.71
C VAL A 100 -0.34 1.76 15.17
N ARG A 101 -1.00 0.89 15.93
CA ARG A 101 -1.38 1.11 17.33
C ARG A 101 -1.07 -0.15 18.13
N ALA A 102 -0.37 0.00 19.25
CA ALA A 102 -0.15 -1.09 20.18
C ALA A 102 -1.40 -1.25 21.05
N ALA A 103 -1.85 -2.50 21.23
CA ALA A 103 -2.98 -2.83 22.11
C ALA A 103 -2.63 -2.69 23.61
#